data_AF-A0AAU5Y104-F1
#
_entry.id   AF-A0AAU5Y104-F1
#
_cell.length_a   1.000
_cell.length_b   1.000
_cell.length_c   1.000
_cell.angle_alpha   90.00
_cell.angle_beta   90.00
_cell.angle_gamma   90.00
#
_symmetry.space_group_name_H-M   'P 1'
#
loop_
_entity.id
_entity.type
_entity.pdbx_description
1 polymer ?
#
loop_
_entity_poly.entity_id
_entity_poly.type
_entity_poly.pdbx_seq_one_letter_code
_entity_poly.pdbx_strand_id
1 'polypeptide(L)' 'MSDAEKPLLRVVRGNPSDAELAALTAVVAAASAAKAPEKPKPRTSWWGDHAASLRKPLHPGEGAWRASGFPG' A
#
# COMPACT_ATOMS: atom_id res chain seq x y z
N MET A 1 -23.38 5.37 21.17
CA MET A 1 -22.67 5.95 22.34
C MET A 1 -22.09 4.74 23.05
N SER A 2 -20.83 4.34 22.90
CA SER A 2 -19.59 5.08 23.12
C SER A 2 -18.42 4.37 22.41
N ASP A 3 -17.89 4.96 21.34
CA ASP A 3 -16.52 4.69 20.84
C ASP A 3 -15.53 5.78 21.31
N ALA A 4 -16.06 6.83 21.97
CA ALA A 4 -15.34 8.04 22.32
C ALA A 4 -14.51 7.94 23.62
N GLU A 5 -14.51 6.81 24.32
CA GLU A 5 -13.91 6.73 25.66
C GLU A 5 -12.48 6.19 25.69
N LYS A 6 -12.00 5.54 24.61
CA LYS A 6 -10.66 4.98 24.59
C LYS A 6 -9.64 5.99 24.03
N PRO A 7 -8.59 6.35 24.79
CA PRO A 7 -7.61 7.31 24.32
C PRO A 7 -6.84 6.75 23.10
N LEU A 8 -6.66 7.58 22.07
CA LEU A 8 -5.92 7.23 20.85
C LEU A 8 -4.43 6.98 21.13
N LEU A 9 -3.88 7.63 22.16
CA LEU A 9 -2.49 7.51 22.61
C LEU A 9 -2.45 7.60 24.14
N ARG A 10 -1.63 6.77 24.80
CA ARG A 10 -1.42 6.80 26.26
C ARG A 10 0.06 6.75 26.60
N VAL A 11 0.53 7.71 27.39
CA VAL A 11 1.89 7.68 27.98
C VAL A 11 1.88 6.70 29.16
N VAL A 12 2.63 5.60 29.04
CA VAL A 12 2.69 4.57 30.10
C VAL A 12 3.79 4.86 31.13
N ARG A 13 4.83 5.60 30.72
CA ARG A 13 5.97 5.99 31.56
C ARG A 13 6.61 7.28 31.04
N GLY A 14 7.16 8.09 31.94
CA GLY A 14 7.84 9.35 31.64
C GLY A 14 6.93 10.57 31.86
N ASN A 15 7.51 11.76 31.77
CA ASN A 15 6.79 13.04 31.85
C ASN A 15 7.23 13.91 30.66
N PRO A 16 6.73 13.63 29.44
CA PRO A 16 7.11 14.40 28.26
C PRO A 16 6.66 15.84 28.42
N SER A 17 7.47 16.77 27.92
CA SER A 17 7.03 18.15 27.72
C SER A 17 5.92 18.23 26.67
N ASP A 18 5.16 19.33 26.69
CA ASP A 18 4.10 19.60 25.71
C ASP A 18 4.64 19.55 24.27
N ALA A 19 5.87 20.02 24.07
CA ALA A 19 6.54 20.00 22.77
C ALA A 19 6.82 18.58 22.28
N GLU A 20 7.29 17.69 23.15
CA GLU A 20 7.55 16.28 22.81
C GLU A 20 6.25 15.52 22.54
N LEU A 21 5.20 15.79 23.31
CA LEU A 21 3.89 15.18 23.10
C LEU A 21 3.25 15.64 21.77
N ALA A 22 3.38 16.92 21.44
CA ALA A 22 2.93 17.46 20.17
C ALA A 22 3.71 16.87 18.99
N ALA A 23 5.04 16.76 19.10
CA ALA A 23 5.88 16.15 18.08
C ALA A 23 5.49 14.69 17.82
N LEU A 24 5.28 13.89 18.87
CA LEU A 24 4.86 12.50 18.72
C LEU A 24 3.49 12.40 18.03
N THR A 25 2.54 13.25 18.42
CA THR A 25 1.20 13.29 17.82
C THR A 25 1.25 13.66 16.34
N ALA A 26 2.08 14.65 15.97
CA ALA A 26 2.29 15.06 14.59
C ALA A 26 2.87 13.91 13.74
N VAL A 27 3.83 13.15 14.27
CA VAL A 27 4.41 11.99 13.56
C VAL A 27 3.36 10.90 13.34
N VAL A 28 2.56 10.58 14.36
CA VAL A 28 1.50 9.56 14.23
C VAL A 28 0.44 10.00 13.22
N ALA A 29 0.02 11.28 13.25
CA ALA A 29 -0.92 11.84 12.28
C ALA A 29 -0.35 11.84 10.85
N ALA A 30 0.94 12.16 10.68
CA ALA A 30 1.60 12.10 9.39
C ALA A 30 1.68 10.67 8.85
N ALA A 31 2.01 9.71 9.72
CA ALA A 31 2.08 8.30 9.36
C ALA A 31 0.71 7.73 8.96
N SER A 32 -0.38 8.15 9.61
CA SER A 32 -1.74 7.72 9.25
C SER A 32 -2.26 8.40 7.98
N ALA A 33 -1.84 9.63 7.72
CA ALA A 33 -2.16 10.36 6.49
C ALA A 33 -1.34 9.90 5.27
N ALA A 34 -0.25 9.16 5.48
CA ALA A 34 0.59 8.66 4.41
C ALA A 34 -0.22 7.71 3.52
N LYS A 35 -0.50 8.15 2.29
CA LYS A 35 -1.15 7.31 1.29
C LYS A 35 -0.20 6.17 0.94
N ALA A 36 -0.69 4.94 0.98
CA ALA A 36 0.05 3.81 0.47
C ALA A 36 0.49 4.11 -0.98
N PRO A 37 1.71 3.73 -1.38
CA PRO A 37 2.15 3.91 -2.75
C PRO A 37 1.10 3.33 -3.69
N GLU A 38 0.80 4.07 -4.75
CA GLU A 38 -0.18 3.63 -5.73
C GLU A 38 0.29 2.29 -6.28
N LYS A 39 -0.47 1.24 -5.97
CA LYS A 39 -0.20 -0.08 -6.54
C LYS A 39 -0.38 0.06 -8.06
N PRO A 40 0.53 -0.50 -8.88
CA PRO A 40 0.29 -0.54 -10.31
C PRO A 40 -1.09 -1.15 -10.55
N LYS A 41 -1.86 -0.53 -11.44
CA LYS A 41 -3.20 -0.99 -11.76
C LYS A 41 -3.12 -2.48 -12.14
N PRO A 42 -3.86 -3.37 -11.48
CA PRO A 42 -3.85 -4.77 -11.84
C PRO A 42 -4.27 -4.89 -13.30
N ARG A 43 -3.57 -5.74 -14.05
CA ARG A 43 -3.91 -6.01 -15.45
C ARG A 43 -5.32 -6.58 -15.50
N THR A 44 -6.19 -5.97 -16.31
CA THR A 44 -7.61 -6.34 -16.41
C THR A 44 -7.86 -7.45 -17.43
N SER A 45 -6.95 -7.65 -18.39
CA SER A 45 -7.03 -8.71 -19.41
C SER A 45 -5.66 -9.12 -19.91
N TRP A 46 -5.53 -10.39 -20.29
CA TRP A 46 -4.43 -10.92 -21.09
C TRP A 46 -4.82 -11.06 -22.58
N TRP A 47 -6.12 -11.20 -22.86
CA TRP A 47 -6.66 -11.17 -24.21
C TRP A 47 -6.46 -9.77 -24.81
N GLY A 48 -5.75 -9.70 -25.94
CA GLY A 48 -5.38 -8.46 -26.63
C GLY A 48 -4.00 -7.90 -26.29
N ASP A 49 -3.15 -8.63 -25.56
CA ASP A 49 -1.77 -8.20 -25.34
C ASP A 49 -0.96 -8.34 -26.64
N HIS A 50 -0.69 -7.22 -27.31
CA HIS A 50 0.14 -7.20 -28.53
C HIS A 50 1.54 -7.79 -28.33
N ALA A 51 2.07 -7.80 -27.10
CA ALA A 51 3.35 -8.45 -26.83
C ALA A 51 3.29 -9.97 -27.05
N ALA A 52 2.11 -10.60 -26.95
CA ALA A 52 1.92 -12.02 -27.23
C ALA A 52 2.09 -12.36 -28.71
N SER A 53 1.74 -11.44 -29.62
CA SER A 53 1.96 -11.60 -31.07
C SER A 53 3.41 -11.35 -31.49
N LEU A 54 4.25 -10.84 -30.59
CA LEU A 54 5.68 -10.62 -30.81
C LEU A 54 6.46 -11.76 -30.15
N ARG A 55 7.53 -12.26 -30.81
CA ARG A 55 8.48 -13.18 -30.15
C ARG A 55 9.36 -12.43 -29.17
N LYS A 56 8.83 -12.13 -27.98
CA LYS A 56 9.57 -11.55 -26.85
C LYS A 56 9.82 -12.59 -25.75
N PRO A 57 10.94 -12.49 -25.01
CA PRO A 57 11.15 -13.30 -23.81
C PRO A 57 10.04 -13.09 -22.78
N LEU A 58 9.64 -14.16 -22.10
CA LEU A 58 8.72 -14.08 -20.96
C LEU A 58 9.45 -13.45 -19.77
N HIS A 59 8.84 -12.42 -19.18
CA HIS A 59 9.34 -11.79 -17.96
C HIS A 59 8.62 -12.36 -16.73
N PRO A 60 9.32 -12.65 -15.63
CA PRO A 60 8.68 -13.01 -14.37
C PRO A 60 7.81 -11.86 -13.86
N GLY A 61 6.62 -12.17 -13.39
CA GLY A 61 5.70 -11.16 -12.87
C GLY A 61 4.36 -11.73 -12.46
N GLU A 62 3.58 -10.90 -11.78
CA GLU A 62 2.22 -11.25 -11.36
C GLU A 62 1.37 -11.64 -12.58
N GLY A 63 0.84 -12.87 -12.57
CA GLY A 63 0.03 -13.40 -13.66
C GLY A 63 0.79 -13.85 -14.92
N ALA A 64 2.12 -13.69 -14.99
CA ALA A 64 2.91 -14.06 -16.17
C ALA A 64 2.83 -15.56 -16.52
N TRP A 65 2.76 -16.44 -15.51
CA TRP A 65 2.58 -17.88 -15.72
C TRP A 65 1.22 -18.24 -16.32
N ARG A 66 0.16 -17.52 -15.97
CA ARG A 66 -1.17 -17.69 -16.61
C ARG A 66 -1.15 -17.12 -18.03
N ALA A 67 -0.43 -16.02 -18.25
CA ALA A 67 -0.32 -15.36 -19.53
C ALA A 67 0.33 -16.23 -20.62
N SER A 68 1.32 -17.06 -20.25
CA SER A 68 2.07 -17.88 -21.20
C SER A 68 1.27 -18.97 -21.90
N GLY A 69 0.05 -19.26 -21.43
CA GLY A 69 -0.85 -20.25 -22.02
C GLY A 69 -1.90 -19.68 -22.98
N PHE A 70 -2.00 -18.35 -23.14
CA PHE A 70 -2.97 -17.76 -24.06
C PHE A 70 -2.49 -17.82 -25.51
N PRO A 71 -3.43 -17.92 -26.49
CA PRO A 71 -3.10 -17.72 -27.89
C PRO A 71 -2.60 -16.30 -28.13
N GLY A 72 -1.55 -16.14 -28.93
CA GLY A 72 -1.00 -14.85 -29.37
C GLY A 72 -1.51 -14.37 -30.71
#